data_AF-A0A2E7KQB1-F1
#
_entry.id   AF-A0A2E7KQB1-F1
#
_cell.length_a   1.000
_cell.length_b   1.000
_cell.length_c   1.000
_cell.angle_alpha   90.00
_cell.angle_beta   90.00
_cell.angle_gamma   90.00
#
_symmetry.space_group_name_H-M   'P 1'
#
loop_
_entity.id
_entity.type
_entity.pdbx_description
1 polymer ?
#
loop_
_entity_poly.entity_id
_entity_poly.type
_entity_poly.pdbx_seq_one_letter_code
_entity_poly.pdbx_strand_id
1 'polypeptide(L)'
;MTRNGIKSASLSLTWAIVLIWFGANLLSQALYLGFYGEPYDANQILKSLGAWYWVCVFLELVIWLTFGSLLVQKFRLDVSNPPVAESA
;
A
#
# COMPACT_ATOMS: atom_id res chain seq x y z
N MET A 1 -32.87 16.31 -0.02
CA MET A 1 -31.67 16.63 -0.83
C MET A 1 -30.54 15.72 -0.37
N THR A 2 -30.34 14.61 -1.08
CA THR A 2 -29.54 13.46 -0.62
C THR A 2 -28.07 13.66 -0.99
N ARG A 3 -27.19 13.85 0.01
CA ARG A 3 -25.74 14.00 -0.16
C ARG A 3 -25.07 12.66 -0.50
N ASN A 4 -25.18 12.22 -1.75
CA ASN A 4 -24.47 11.05 -2.26
C ASN A 4 -23.46 11.49 -3.32
N GLY A 5 -22.20 11.74 -2.94
CA GLY A 5 -21.18 12.18 -3.91
C GLY A 5 -19.71 12.01 -3.54
N ILE A 6 -19.34 11.42 -2.40
CA ILE A 6 -17.92 11.39 -1.94
C ILE A 6 -17.30 9.97 -1.98
N LYS A 7 -17.97 8.98 -2.59
CA LYS A 7 -17.51 7.58 -2.50
C LYS A 7 -16.47 7.14 -3.56
N SER A 8 -16.28 7.88 -4.67
CA SER A 8 -15.36 7.44 -5.75
C SER A 8 -13.99 8.13 -5.72
N ALA A 9 -13.94 9.45 -5.51
CA ALA A 9 -12.69 10.21 -5.59
C ALA A 9 -11.68 9.83 -4.48
N SER A 10 -12.16 9.53 -3.27
CA SER A 10 -11.31 9.11 -2.14
C SER A 10 -10.67 7.74 -2.36
N LEU A 11 -11.38 6.80 -2.99
CA LEU A 11 -10.85 5.47 -3.30
C LEU A 11 -9.72 5.57 -4.34
N SER A 12 -9.91 6.35 -5.41
CA SER A 12 -8.88 6.56 -6.44
C SER A 12 -7.63 7.27 -5.89
N LEU A 13 -7.80 8.28 -5.04
CA LEU A 13 -6.67 8.97 -4.39
C LEU A 13 -5.90 8.03 -3.46
N THR A 14 -6.60 7.21 -2.68
CA THR A 14 -5.98 6.24 -1.77
C THR A 14 -5.13 5.22 -2.54
N TRP A 15 -5.65 4.69 -3.66
CA TRP A 15 -4.89 3.79 -4.52
C TRP A 15 -3.68 4.47 -5.18
N ALA A 16 -3.80 5.73 -5.61
CA ALA A 16 -2.68 6.49 -6.14
C ALA A 16 -1.57 6.69 -5.09
N ILE A 17 -1.92 7.03 -3.85
CA ILE A 17 -0.98 7.17 -2.74
C ILE A 17 -0.24 5.85 -2.48
N VAL A 18 -0.97 4.73 -2.46
CA VAL A 18 -0.39 3.40 -2.29
C VAL A 18 0.59 3.05 -3.40
N LEU A 19 0.23 3.29 -4.67
CA LEU A 19 1.09 2.99 -5.82
C LEU A 19 2.34 3.86 -5.85
N ILE A 20 2.22 5.16 -5.56
CA ILE A 20 3.35 6.08 -5.47
C ILE A 20 4.29 5.64 -4.34
N TRP A 21 3.75 5.31 -3.16
CA TRP A 21 4.54 4.86 -2.03
C TRP A 21 5.25 3.53 -2.32
N PHE A 22 4.54 2.55 -2.89
CA PHE A 22 5.11 1.25 -3.25
C PHE A 22 6.21 1.40 -4.32
N GLY A 23 5.95 2.22 -5.34
CA GLY A 23 6.93 2.54 -6.38
C GLY A 23 8.17 3.25 -5.83
N ALA A 24 8.00 4.18 -4.88
CA ALA A 24 9.11 4.87 -4.23
C ALA A 24 9.99 3.92 -3.41
N ASN A 25 9.40 2.95 -2.70
CA ASN A 25 10.14 1.94 -1.94
C ASN A 25 10.93 1.00 -2.88
N LEU A 26 10.30 0.51 -3.95
CA LEU A 26 10.98 -0.31 -4.96
C LEU A 26 12.11 0.46 -5.66
N LEU A 27 11.88 1.72 -6.00
CA LEU A 27 12.88 2.57 -6.65
C LEU A 27 14.07 2.85 -5.72
N SER A 28 13.81 3.10 -4.43
CA SER A 28 14.86 3.28 -3.42
C SER A 28 15.73 2.02 -3.29
N GLN A 29 15.11 0.85 -3.23
CA GLN A 29 15.82 -0.43 -3.18
C GLN A 29 16.62 -0.71 -4.47
N ALA A 30 16.05 -0.43 -5.64
CA ALA A 30 16.72 -0.60 -6.93
C ALA A 30 17.92 0.36 -7.11
N LEU A 31 17.77 1.62 -6.69
CA LEU A 31 18.87 2.59 -6.70
C LEU A 31 20.01 2.15 -5.78
N TYR A 32 19.70 1.71 -4.56
CA TYR A 32 20.72 1.23 -3.63
C TYR A 32 21.44 0.00 -4.16
N LEU A 33 20.72 -0.98 -4.69
CA LEU A 33 21.31 -2.16 -5.32
C LEU A 33 22.20 -1.78 -6.51
N GLY A 34 21.79 -0.79 -7.30
CA GLY A 34 22.56 -0.28 -8.44
C GLY A 34 23.88 0.39 -8.04
N PHE A 35 23.93 1.08 -6.90
CA PHE A 35 25.15 1.74 -6.43
C PHE A 35 26.06 0.84 -5.60
N TYR A 36 25.50 0.01 -4.72
CA TYR A 36 26.27 -0.76 -3.74
C TYR A 36 26.42 -2.24 -4.10
N GLY A 37 25.65 -2.75 -5.07
CA GLY A 37 25.70 -4.15 -5.50
C GLY A 37 25.16 -5.16 -4.49
N GLU A 38 24.77 -4.70 -3.30
CA GLU A 38 24.20 -5.51 -2.21
C GLU A 38 22.71 -5.15 -2.02
N PRO A 39 21.84 -6.11 -1.71
CA PRO A 39 20.46 -5.82 -1.32
C PRO A 39 20.39 -4.77 -0.21
N TYR A 40 19.35 -3.93 -0.28
CA TYR A 40 19.10 -2.88 0.69
C TYR A 40 18.96 -3.48 2.10
N ASP A 41 20.01 -3.38 2.91
CA ASP A 41 19.97 -3.75 4.32
C ASP A 41 19.26 -2.65 5.10
N ALA A 42 17.93 -2.73 5.05
CA ALA A 42 17.05 -1.80 5.75
C ALA A 42 17.46 -1.72 7.22
N ASN A 43 17.75 -2.84 7.89
CA ASN A 43 18.09 -2.85 9.31
C ASN A 43 19.37 -2.09 9.65
N GLN A 44 20.38 -2.07 8.79
CA GLN A 44 21.61 -1.31 9.04
C GLN A 44 21.39 0.21 8.89
N ILE A 45 20.66 0.64 7.87
CA ILE A 45 20.32 2.06 7.66
C ILE A 45 19.35 2.54 8.75
N LEU A 46 18.38 1.70 9.11
CA LEU A 46 17.40 2.02 10.13
C LEU A 46 18.03 2.07 11.54
N LYS A 47 19.02 1.22 11.84
CA LYS A 47 19.81 1.32 13.08
C LYS A 47 20.71 2.55 13.12
N SER A 48 21.25 2.98 11.97
CA SER A 48 22.10 4.19 11.92
C SER A 48 21.32 5.49 12.17
N LEU A 49 20.00 5.49 11.94
CA LEU A 49 19.10 6.60 12.26
C LEU A 49 18.79 6.76 13.76
N GLY A 50 19.16 5.80 14.60
CA GLY A 50 18.88 5.83 16.04
C GLY A 50 17.38 5.80 16.36
N ALA A 51 16.90 6.71 17.22
CA ALA A 51 15.50 6.72 17.67
C ALA A 51 14.46 6.98 16.56
N TRP A 52 14.87 7.65 15.47
CA TRP A 52 14.00 7.93 14.31
C TRP A 52 13.59 6.68 13.54
N TYR A 53 14.30 5.56 13.76
CA TYR A 53 13.92 4.21 13.30
C TYR A 53 12.44 3.90 13.48
N TRP A 54 11.93 4.14 14.69
CA TRP A 54 10.57 3.76 15.07
C TRP A 54 9.50 4.52 14.30
N VAL A 55 9.82 5.73 13.84
CA VAL A 55 8.91 6.55 13.01
C VAL A 55 8.77 5.91 11.62
N CYS A 56 9.86 5.46 11.01
CA CYS A 56 9.84 4.77 9.73
C CYS A 56 9.07 3.44 9.82
N VAL A 57 9.33 2.64 10.86
CA VAL A 57 8.61 1.37 11.09
C VAL A 57 7.13 1.59 11.34
N PHE A 58 6.76 2.62 12.10
CA PHE A 58 5.36 2.96 12.32
C PHE A 58 4.66 3.35 11.02
N LEU A 59 5.33 4.13 10.16
CA LEU A 59 4.80 4.56 8.87
C LEU A 59 4.63 3.36 7.92
N GLU A 60 5.59 2.43 7.91
CA GLU A 60 5.50 1.15 7.19
C GLU A 60 4.29 0.33 7.65
N LEU A 61 4.08 0.20 8.97
CA LEU A 61 2.94 -0.52 9.54
C LEU A 61 1.59 0.09 9.17
N VAL A 62 1.48 1.42 9.22
CA VAL A 62 0.25 2.13 8.80
C VAL A 62 -0.07 1.80 7.34
N ILE A 63 0.95 1.72 6.49
CA ILE A 63 0.74 1.46 5.07
C ILE A 63 0.40 0.00 4.81
N TRP A 64 1.03 -0.94 5.50
CA TRP A 64 0.64 -2.35 5.47
C TRP A 64 -0.81 -2.57 5.92
N LEU A 65 -1.24 -1.90 6.99
CA LEU A 65 -2.63 -1.96 7.45
C LEU A 65 -3.60 -1.39 6.42
N THR A 66 -3.25 -0.26 5.80
CA THR A 66 -4.06 0.38 4.77
C THR A 66 -4.16 -0.51 3.53
N PHE A 67 -3.04 -1.03 3.03
CA PHE A 67 -2.98 -1.92 1.89
C PHE A 67 -3.74 -3.23 2.13
N GLY A 68 -3.53 -3.86 3.29
CA GLY A 68 -4.24 -5.08 3.69
C GLY A 68 -5.75 -4.86 3.77
N SER A 69 -6.20 -3.71 4.31
CA SER A 69 -7.62 -3.38 4.37
C SER A 69 -8.26 -3.21 2.99
N LEU A 70 -7.54 -2.59 2.03
CA LEU A 70 -8.00 -2.39 0.67
C LEU A 70 -8.06 -3.71 -0.12
N LEU A 71 -7.07 -4.58 0.04
CA LEU A 71 -7.10 -5.91 -0.56
C LEU A 71 -8.28 -6.74 -0.03
N VAL A 72 -8.48 -6.77 1.29
CA VAL A 72 -9.60 -7.50 1.90
C VAL A 72 -10.94 -6.97 1.41
N GLN A 73 -11.10 -5.64 1.27
CA GLN A 73 -12.32 -5.06 0.69
C GLN A 73 -12.52 -5.49 -0.78
N LYS A 74 -11.47 -5.47 -1.59
CA LYS A 74 -11.56 -5.87 -3.01
C LYS A 74 -11.94 -7.34 -3.17
N PHE A 75 -11.34 -8.24 -2.39
CA PHE A 75 -11.68 -9.67 -2.43
C PHE A 75 -13.04 -10.00 -1.80
N ARG A 76 -13.49 -9.25 -0.78
CA ARG A 76 -14.83 -9.45 -0.19
C ARG A 76 -15.96 -9.01 -1.12
N LEU A 77 -15.74 -8.00 -1.95
CA LEU A 77 -16.74 -7.55 -2.94
C LEU A 77 -16.90 -8.55 -4.08
N ASP A 78 -15.83 -9.25 -4.47
CA ASP A 78 -15.85 -10.26 -5.53
C ASP A 78 -16.70 -11.49 -5.12
N VAL A 79 -16.57 -11.93 -3.87
CA VAL A 79 -17.35 -13.05 -3.30
C VAL A 79 -18.86 -12.74 -3.19
N SER A 80 -19.25 -11.46 -3.12
CA SER A 80 -20.65 -11.05 -2.95
C SER A 80 -21.46 -10.93 -4.24
N ASN A 81 -20.85 -11.08 -5.42
CA ASN A 81 -21.57 -11.19 -6.68
C ASN A 81 -21.82 -12.67 -6.98
N PRO A 82 -22.95 -13.26 -6.58
CA PRO A 82 -23.30 -14.58 -7.10
C PRO A 82 -23.39 -14.47 -8.63
N PRO A 83 -22.87 -15.45 -9.39
CA PRO A 83 -23.16 -15.51 -10.82
C PRO A 83 -24.68 -15.54 -10.91
N VAL A 84 -25.26 -14.51 -11.52
CA VAL A 84 -26.67 -14.56 -11.92
C VAL A 84 -26.75 -15.80 -12.78
N ALA A 85 -27.31 -16.86 -12.21
CA ALA A 85 -27.68 -18.05 -12.95
C ALA A 85 -28.71 -17.55 -13.97
N GLU A 86 -28.21 -17.24 -15.16
CA GLU A 86 -28.99 -17.11 -16.37
C GLU A 86 -29.70 -18.45 -16.54
N SER A 87 -30.86 -18.52 -15.91
CA SER A 87 -31.77 -19.64 -15.98
C SER A 87 -32.47 -19.47 -17.31
N ALA A 88 -32.05 -20.31 -18.26
CA ALA A 88 -32.71 -20.79 -19.46
C ALA A 88 -33.98 -20.07 -19.95
#